data_AF-A0A536SB43-F1
#
_entry.id   AF-A0A536SB43-F1
#
_cell.length_a   1.000
_cell.length_b   1.000
_cell.length_c   1.000
_cell.angle_alpha   90.00
_cell.angle_beta   90.00
_cell.angle_gamma   90.00
#
_symmetry.space_group_name_H-M   'P 1'
#
loop_
_entity.id
_entity.type
_entity.pdbx_description
1 polymer ?
#
loop_
_entity_poly.entity_id
_entity_poly.type
_entity_poly.pdbx_seq_one_letter_code
_entity_poly.pdbx_strand_id
1 'polypeptide(L)'
;MHIDRRAFLATLGSAAVVEAMPSEARADALEHYMIAQLDKPAAPSAQPPVVRRGAGALFGGPSPSGARAELTALATMPERPALVDFIRFRCMPGTGNHILQSAGDALKKGESEETVLACLLHDFVLNL
;
A
#
# COMPACT_ATOMS: atom_id res chain seq x y z
N MET A 1 11.84 11.42 -0.35
CA MET A 1 13.04 10.66 0.04
C MET A 1 14.20 11.13 -0.82
N HIS A 2 15.28 11.62 -0.22
CA HIS A 2 16.48 12.03 -0.96
C HIS A 2 17.41 10.82 -1.09
N ILE A 3 17.62 10.34 -2.31
CA ILE A 3 18.51 9.20 -2.58
C ILE A 3 19.92 9.73 -2.79
N ASP A 4 20.87 9.26 -1.98
CA ASP A 4 22.29 9.43 -2.29
C ASP A 4 22.64 8.56 -3.49
N ARG A 5 22.77 9.21 -4.65
CA ARG A 5 23.08 8.54 -5.92
C ARG A 5 24.43 7.84 -5.89
N ARG A 6 25.43 8.40 -5.20
CA ARG A 6 26.76 7.77 -5.13
C ARG A 6 26.70 6.51 -4.28
N ALA A 7 26.01 6.58 -3.14
CA ALA A 7 25.82 5.42 -2.28
C ALA A 7 25.03 4.30 -3.00
N PHE A 8 23.98 4.65 -3.76
CA PHE A 8 23.24 3.68 -4.57
C PHE A 8 24.10 3.06 -5.68
N LEU A 9 24.79 3.88 -6.50
CA LEU A 9 25.62 3.34 -7.58
C LEU A 9 26.74 2.44 -7.04
N ALA A 10 27.27 2.72 -5.85
CA ALA A 10 28.24 1.87 -5.18
C ALA A 10 27.69 0.47 -4.85
N THR A 11 26.38 0.30 -4.66
CA THR A 11 25.78 -1.03 -4.43
C THR A 11 25.66 -1.86 -5.71
N LEU A 12 25.67 -1.22 -6.89
CA LEU A 12 25.55 -1.90 -8.18
C LEU A 12 26.90 -2.32 -8.78
N GLY A 13 28.01 -1.83 -8.21
CA GLY A 13 29.37 -2.12 -8.66
C GLY A 13 29.93 -1.04 -9.58
N SER A 14 30.64 -1.45 -10.63
CA SER A 14 31.32 -0.51 -11.53
C SER A 14 30.37 0.15 -12.54
N ALA A 15 30.73 1.32 -13.06
CA ALA A 15 29.95 2.00 -14.08
C ALA A 15 29.71 1.16 -15.34
N ALA A 16 30.68 0.32 -15.73
CA ALA A 16 30.53 -0.58 -16.88
C ALA A 16 29.46 -1.65 -16.65
N VAL A 17 29.33 -2.16 -15.42
CA VAL A 17 28.27 -3.10 -15.05
C VAL A 17 26.91 -2.41 -15.12
N VAL A 18 26.79 -1.22 -14.53
CA VAL A 18 25.54 -0.45 -14.55
C VAL A 18 25.11 -0.11 -15.97
N GLU A 19 26.04 0.29 -16.84
CA GLU A 19 25.71 0.60 -18.24
C GLU A 19 25.32 -0.63 -19.06
N ALA A 20 25.81 -1.81 -18.70
CA ALA A 20 25.42 -3.07 -19.36
C ALA A 20 24.06 -3.60 -18.88
N MET A 21 23.51 -3.10 -17.76
CA MET A 21 22.22 -3.56 -17.25
C MET A 21 21.05 -3.09 -18.13
N PRO A 22 20.05 -3.95 -18.39
CA PRO A 22 18.80 -3.53 -19.02
C PRO A 22 18.04 -2.56 -18.10
N SER A 23 17.18 -1.72 -18.69
CA SER A 23 16.45 -0.67 -17.96
C SER A 23 15.56 -1.23 -16.85
N GLU A 24 14.95 -2.40 -17.06
CA GLU A 24 14.11 -3.08 -16.05
C GLU A 24 14.95 -3.50 -14.83
N ALA A 25 16.10 -4.15 -15.04
CA ALA A 25 17.00 -4.52 -13.94
C ALA A 25 17.54 -3.30 -13.17
N ARG A 26 17.77 -2.17 -13.85
CA ARG A 26 18.15 -0.91 -13.17
C ARG A 26 17.00 -0.39 -12.30
N ALA A 27 15.76 -0.49 -12.78
CA ALA A 27 14.57 -0.07 -12.04
C ALA A 27 14.32 -0.96 -10.82
N ASP A 28 14.39 -2.28 -10.98
CA ASP A 28 14.24 -3.25 -9.88
C ASP A 28 15.29 -3.03 -8.80
N ALA A 29 16.56 -2.84 -9.19
CA ALA A 29 17.64 -2.59 -8.24
C ALA A 29 17.46 -1.28 -7.46
N LEU A 30 16.94 -0.24 -8.13
CA LEU A 30 16.59 1.03 -7.48
C LEU A 30 15.44 0.86 -6.50
N GLU A 31 14.37 0.16 -6.89
CA GLU A 31 13.23 -0.14 -6.02
C GLU A 31 13.67 -0.92 -4.78
N HIS A 32 14.46 -1.98 -4.98
CA HIS A 32 14.97 -2.82 -3.90
C HIS A 32 15.84 -2.02 -2.92
N TYR A 33 16.70 -1.14 -3.43
CA TYR A 33 17.49 -0.22 -2.60
C TYR A 33 16.60 0.74 -1.82
N MET A 34 15.56 1.30 -2.45
CA MET A 34 14.62 2.21 -1.82
C MET A 34 13.85 1.53 -0.67
N ILE A 35 13.36 0.30 -0.87
CA ILE A 35 12.71 -0.50 0.18
C ILE A 35 13.67 -0.74 1.35
N ALA A 36 14.90 -1.17 1.06
CA ALA A 36 15.91 -1.40 2.10
C ALA A 36 16.25 -0.14 2.92
N GLN A 37 16.15 1.07 2.33
CA GLN A 37 16.34 2.33 3.06
C GLN A 37 15.13 2.66 3.95
N LEU A 38 13.92 2.28 3.54
CA LEU A 38 12.69 2.47 4.33
C LEU A 38 12.60 1.47 5.49
N ASP A 39 13.15 0.26 5.33
CA ASP A 39 13.18 -0.77 6.38
C ASP A 39 14.21 -0.49 7.48
N LYS A 40 15.15 0.43 7.25
CA LYS A 40 16.07 0.86 8.31
C LYS A 40 15.26 1.40 9.48
N PRO A 41 15.46 0.86 10.69
CA PRO A 41 14.73 1.33 11.85
C PRO A 41 15.02 2.82 12.02
N ALA A 42 13.98 3.64 11.85
CA ALA A 42 14.05 5.03 12.26
C ALA A 42 14.42 5.08 13.74
N ALA A 43 15.24 6.06 14.14
CA ALA A 43 15.49 6.29 15.56
C ALA A 43 14.15 6.34 16.30
N PRO A 44 14.00 5.65 17.44
CA PRO A 44 12.74 5.61 18.16
C PRO A 44 12.28 7.03 18.43
N SER A 45 11.13 7.42 17.86
CA SER A 45 10.55 8.71 18.17
C SER A 45 10.09 8.70 19.62
N ALA A 46 10.46 9.72 20.39
CA ALA A 46 10.04 9.89 21.79
C ALA A 46 8.51 10.05 21.96
N GLN A 47 7.77 10.16 20.86
CA GLN A 47 6.32 10.24 20.82
C GLN A 47 5.76 9.02 20.10
N PRO A 48 4.71 8.36 20.65
CA PRO A 48 3.96 7.37 19.90
C PRO A 48 3.46 8.03 18.61
N PRO A 49 3.58 7.38 17.44
CA PRO A 49 3.20 8.01 16.19
C PRO A 49 1.70 8.33 16.24
N VAL A 50 1.37 9.61 16.08
CA VAL A 50 -0.01 10.15 15.98
C VAL A 50 -0.70 9.67 14.69
N VAL A 51 -0.03 8.84 13.88
CA VAL A 51 -0.41 8.42 12.54
C VAL A 51 -0.03 6.95 12.43
N ARG A 52 -0.97 6.07 12.06
CA ARG A 52 -0.62 4.67 11.74
C ARG A 52 0.29 4.70 10.52
N ARG A 53 1.29 3.81 10.42
CA ARG A 53 2.05 3.66 9.16
C ARG A 53 1.09 3.24 8.05
N GLY A 54 0.93 4.05 7.01
CA GLY A 54 0.04 3.83 5.87
C GLY A 54 -0.37 5.15 5.21
N ALA A 55 -1.23 5.09 4.18
CA ALA A 55 -1.75 6.25 3.44
C ALA A 55 -3.28 6.27 3.47
N GLY A 56 -3.89 7.47 3.47
CA GLY A 56 -5.35 7.67 3.53
C GLY A 56 -5.89 8.00 4.93
N ALA A 57 -7.17 8.37 5.03
CA ALA A 57 -7.76 8.86 6.27
C ALA A 57 -7.77 7.81 7.39
N LEU A 58 -7.88 6.52 7.06
CA LEU A 58 -7.79 5.41 8.03
C LEU A 58 -6.47 5.34 8.79
N PHE A 59 -5.42 5.90 8.20
CA PHE A 59 -4.09 5.94 8.78
C PHE A 59 -3.76 7.29 9.42
N GLY A 60 -4.68 8.27 9.37
CA GLY A 60 -4.49 9.63 9.89
C GLY A 60 -4.07 10.64 8.82
N GLY A 61 -4.15 10.26 7.55
CA GLY A 61 -4.01 11.19 6.42
C GLY A 61 -5.19 12.17 6.33
N PRO A 62 -5.01 13.31 5.63
CA PRO A 62 -6.13 14.21 5.35
C PRO A 62 -7.11 13.54 4.37
N SER A 63 -8.41 13.71 4.60
CA SER A 63 -9.44 13.39 3.62
C SER A 63 -9.34 14.31 2.39
N PRO A 64 -10.07 14.04 1.30
CA PRO A 64 -10.16 14.97 0.16
C PRO A 64 -10.63 16.39 0.54
N SER A 65 -11.35 16.55 1.65
CA SER A 65 -11.77 17.86 2.18
C SER A 65 -10.72 18.53 3.09
N GLY A 66 -9.56 17.91 3.29
CA GLY A 66 -8.49 18.39 4.18
C GLY A 66 -8.72 18.10 5.65
N ALA A 67 -9.87 17.54 6.02
CA ALA A 67 -10.18 17.16 7.40
C ALA A 67 -9.37 15.92 7.81
N ARG A 68 -8.91 15.87 9.06
CA ARG A 68 -8.31 14.68 9.65
C ARG A 68 -9.29 14.08 10.64
N ALA A 69 -9.72 12.85 10.39
CA ALA A 69 -10.50 12.11 11.36
C ALA A 69 -9.63 11.77 12.58
N GLU A 70 -10.23 11.80 13.76
CA GLU A 70 -9.59 11.29 14.96
C GLU A 70 -9.34 9.79 14.78
N LEU A 71 -8.10 9.34 15.06
CA LEU A 71 -7.75 7.93 14.94
C LEU A 71 -8.33 7.14 16.08
N THR A 72 -9.48 6.52 15.85
CA THR A 72 -10.06 5.54 16.76
C THR A 72 -9.43 4.16 16.56
N ALA A 73 -9.50 3.31 17.58
CA ALA A 73 -9.09 1.92 17.45
C ALA A 73 -9.82 1.24 16.28
N LEU A 74 -9.11 0.43 15.49
CA LEU A 74 -9.75 -0.38 14.45
C LEU A 74 -10.77 -1.32 15.12
N ALA A 75 -11.91 -1.49 14.48
CA ALA A 75 -12.89 -2.47 14.93
C ALA A 75 -12.27 -3.88 14.93
N THR A 76 -12.56 -4.64 15.99
CA THR A 76 -12.07 -6.02 16.15
C THR A 76 -12.63 -6.91 15.03
N MET A 77 -11.78 -7.67 14.36
CA MET A 77 -12.23 -8.67 13.39
C MET A 77 -12.81 -9.91 14.06
N PRO A 78 -13.64 -10.69 13.34
CA PRO A 78 -13.92 -12.07 13.69
C PRO A 78 -12.65 -12.90 13.89
N GLU A 79 -12.70 -13.95 14.70
CA GLU A 79 -11.55 -14.82 14.98
C GLU A 79 -10.97 -15.49 13.72
N ARG A 80 -11.82 -15.78 12.73
CA ARG A 80 -11.45 -16.35 11.43
C ARG A 80 -12.05 -15.50 10.31
N PRO A 81 -11.45 -14.34 10.00
CA PRO A 81 -12.02 -13.42 9.03
C PRO A 81 -11.91 -14.00 7.62
N ALA A 82 -12.97 -13.86 6.84
CA ALA A 82 -12.90 -14.02 5.39
C ALA A 82 -12.35 -12.74 4.72
N LEU A 83 -12.00 -12.81 3.44
CA LEU A 83 -11.56 -11.64 2.67
C LEU A 83 -12.58 -10.48 2.72
N VAL A 84 -13.88 -10.81 2.68
CA VAL A 84 -14.95 -9.82 2.79
C VAL A 84 -14.97 -9.14 4.15
N ASP A 85 -14.65 -9.86 5.24
CA ASP A 85 -14.53 -9.26 6.57
C ASP A 85 -13.34 -8.30 6.60
N PHE A 86 -12.22 -8.67 5.97
CA PHE A 86 -11.08 -7.78 5.88
C PHE A 86 -11.46 -6.46 5.20
N ILE A 87 -12.15 -6.51 4.06
CA ILE A 87 -12.62 -5.33 3.33
C ILE A 87 -13.55 -4.48 4.21
N ARG A 88 -14.54 -5.10 4.86
CA ARG A 88 -15.51 -4.38 5.69
C ARG A 88 -14.87 -3.67 6.89
N PHE A 89 -13.82 -4.26 7.47
CA PHE A 89 -13.20 -3.73 8.68
C PHE A 89 -11.96 -2.88 8.40
N ARG A 90 -11.32 -2.99 7.22
CA ARG A 90 -10.10 -2.24 6.83
C ARG A 90 -10.28 -1.24 5.70
N CYS A 91 -11.44 -1.19 5.05
CA CYS A 91 -11.73 -0.16 4.06
C CYS A 91 -12.62 0.95 4.63
N MET A 92 -12.43 2.16 4.12
CA MET A 92 -13.40 3.23 4.29
C MET A 92 -14.73 2.78 3.69
N PRO A 93 -15.88 3.15 4.29
CA PRO A 93 -17.19 2.68 3.83
C PRO A 93 -17.43 2.90 2.33
N GLY A 94 -16.94 4.01 1.76
CA GLY A 94 -17.06 4.31 0.33
C GLY A 94 -16.34 3.28 -0.55
N THR A 95 -15.01 3.18 -0.41
CA THR A 95 -14.18 2.24 -1.18
C THR A 95 -14.58 0.79 -0.94
N GLY A 96 -14.83 0.40 0.32
CA GLY A 96 -15.25 -0.96 0.67
C GLY A 96 -16.57 -1.36 0.02
N ASN A 97 -17.57 -0.49 0.03
CA ASN A 97 -18.84 -0.76 -0.65
C ASN A 97 -18.67 -0.82 -2.17
N HIS A 98 -17.85 0.07 -2.74
CA HIS A 98 -17.60 0.12 -4.19
C HIS A 98 -17.00 -1.20 -4.72
N ILE A 99 -15.90 -1.67 -4.11
CA ILE A 99 -15.21 -2.88 -4.57
C ILE A 99 -16.05 -4.15 -4.31
N LEU A 100 -16.79 -4.20 -3.20
CA LEU A 100 -17.72 -5.30 -2.91
C LEU A 100 -18.89 -5.34 -3.90
N GLN A 101 -19.42 -4.18 -4.30
CA GLN A 101 -20.46 -4.08 -5.32
C GLN A 101 -19.92 -4.55 -6.68
N SER A 102 -18.77 -4.03 -7.10
CA SER A 102 -18.12 -4.39 -8.37
C SER A 102 -17.89 -5.90 -8.47
N ALA A 103 -17.31 -6.51 -7.43
CA ALA A 103 -17.08 -7.96 -7.37
C ALA A 103 -18.38 -8.76 -7.31
N GLY A 104 -19.38 -8.29 -6.56
CA GLY A 104 -20.69 -8.93 -6.49
C GLY A 104 -21.42 -8.94 -7.84
N ASP A 105 -21.27 -7.88 -8.64
CA ASP A 105 -21.86 -7.82 -9.97
C ASP A 105 -21.11 -8.67 -11.00
N ALA A 106 -19.77 -8.76 -10.90
CA ALA A 106 -18.98 -9.71 -11.70
C ALA A 106 -19.37 -11.16 -11.40
N LEU A 107 -19.54 -11.50 -10.12
CA LEU A 107 -19.96 -12.84 -9.70
C LEU A 107 -21.35 -13.20 -10.24
N LYS A 108 -22.32 -12.29 -10.17
CA LYS A 108 -23.68 -12.51 -10.71
C LYS A 108 -23.70 -12.71 -12.23
N LYS A 109 -22.75 -12.10 -12.94
CA LYS A 109 -22.60 -12.25 -14.40
C LYS A 109 -21.91 -13.56 -14.81
N GLY A 110 -21.38 -14.32 -13.86
CA GLY A 110 -20.65 -15.56 -14.13
C GLY A 110 -19.23 -15.32 -14.66
N GLU A 111 -18.63 -14.18 -14.31
CA GLU A 111 -17.23 -13.88 -14.64
C GLU A 111 -16.27 -14.85 -13.94
N SER A 112 -15.03 -14.92 -14.45
CA SER A 112 -13.97 -15.76 -13.86
C SER A 112 -13.61 -15.34 -12.43
N GLU A 113 -13.09 -16.28 -11.62
CA GLU A 113 -12.61 -15.95 -10.26
C GLU A 113 -11.49 -14.89 -10.27
N GLU A 114 -10.65 -14.88 -11.30
CA GLU A 114 -9.61 -13.86 -11.49
C GLU A 114 -10.24 -12.47 -11.68
N THR A 115 -11.30 -12.37 -12.48
CA THR A 115 -12.06 -11.12 -12.68
C THR A 115 -12.70 -10.65 -11.38
N VAL A 116 -13.34 -11.57 -10.65
CA VAL A 116 -13.97 -11.25 -9.35
C VAL A 116 -12.93 -10.76 -8.36
N LEU A 117 -11.75 -11.39 -8.30
CA LEU A 117 -10.64 -10.96 -7.44
C LEU A 117 -10.10 -9.59 -7.86
N ALA A 118 -9.92 -9.33 -9.16
CA ALA A 118 -9.50 -8.03 -9.66
C ALA A 118 -10.48 -6.92 -9.23
N CYS A 119 -11.79 -7.17 -9.30
CA CYS A 119 -12.81 -6.25 -8.80
C CYS A 119 -12.69 -5.98 -7.29
N LEU A 120 -12.25 -6.94 -6.47
CA LEU A 120 -12.02 -6.72 -5.04
C LEU A 120 -10.77 -5.87 -4.75
N LEU A 121 -9.83 -5.75 -5.70
CA LEU A 121 -8.51 -5.16 -5.46
C LEU A 121 -8.24 -3.84 -6.18
N HIS A 122 -8.93 -3.55 -7.28
CA HIS A 122 -8.56 -2.45 -8.20
C HIS A 122 -8.46 -1.06 -7.56
N ASP A 123 -9.31 -0.75 -6.58
CA ASP A 123 -9.33 0.53 -5.87
C ASP A 123 -8.83 0.44 -4.42
N PHE A 124 -8.16 -0.65 -4.06
CA PHE A 124 -7.72 -0.88 -2.68
C PHE A 124 -6.68 0.15 -2.21
N VAL A 125 -5.89 0.70 -3.14
CA VAL A 125 -4.88 1.75 -2.86
C VAL A 125 -5.53 3.12 -2.61
N LEU A 126 -6.75 3.34 -3.12
CA LEU A 126 -7.54 4.56 -2.96
C LEU A 126 -8.41 4.52 -1.70
N ASN A 127 -8.02 3.75 -0.69
CA ASN A 127 -8.66 3.66 0.61
C ASN A 127 -8.44 4.94 1.45
N LEU A 128 -8.82 6.08 0.84
CA LEU A 128 -8.71 7.45 1.32
C LEU A 128 -9.83 7.77 2.29
#